data_AF-A0A925XBJ9-F1
#
_entry.id   AF-A0A925XBJ9-F1
#
_cell.length_a   1.000
_cell.length_b   1.000
_cell.length_c   1.000
_cell.angle_alpha   90.00
_cell.angle_beta   90.00
_cell.angle_gamma   90.00
#
_symmetry.space_group_name_H-M   'P 1'
#
loop_
_entity.id
_entity.type
_entity.pdbx_description
1 polymer ?
#
loop_
_entity_poly.entity_id
_entity_poly.type
_entity_poly.pdbx_seq_one_letter_code
_entity_poly.pdbx_strand_id
1 'polypeptide(L)'
;ADLIWMPGGLQGVFMNAIRGTDIADTIRRRYREGAIVGGTSAGAAVMSKVMIGGRSDLDSLRAGSTPYLMEGLALWPEVIVDQHFLQKGRFNRLTLATLDHPDLIGVGIDEETAVIVHGRQFEVIGNNNVTVLDARQASREKLVKGEPAAARNLTVHVLRAGMKFDLDEGP
;
A
#
# COMPACT_ATOMS: atom_id res chain seq x y z
N ALA A 1 5.61 6.57 24.06
CA ALA A 1 4.24 6.56 23.51
C ALA A 1 3.83 5.11 23.24
N ASP A 2 2.62 4.76 23.65
CA ASP A 2 2.04 3.41 23.47
C ASP A 2 1.17 3.32 22.22
N LEU A 3 0.72 4.49 21.72
CA LEU A 3 0.04 4.67 20.45
C LEU A 3 0.69 5.83 19.68
N ILE A 4 0.95 5.63 18.40
CA ILE A 4 1.35 6.67 17.45
C ILE A 4 0.32 6.70 16.32
N TRP A 5 -0.35 7.83 16.14
CA TRP A 5 -1.36 8.01 15.09
C TRP A 5 -0.90 9.02 14.05
N MET A 6 -0.97 8.63 12.78
CA MET A 6 -0.61 9.46 11.64
C MET A 6 -1.87 9.93 10.90
N PRO A 7 -2.20 11.22 10.93
CA PRO A 7 -3.38 11.73 10.25
C PRO A 7 -3.20 11.75 8.72
N GLY A 8 -4.25 12.15 8.02
CA GLY A 8 -4.20 12.43 6.59
C GLY A 8 -3.37 13.67 6.25
N GLY A 9 -3.16 13.92 4.96
CA GLY A 9 -2.35 15.02 4.46
C GLY A 9 -1.67 14.66 3.15
N LEU A 10 -0.40 15.04 3.01
CA LEU A 10 0.44 14.70 1.87
C LEU A 10 1.62 13.85 2.35
N GLN A 11 1.59 12.56 2.04
CA GLN A 11 2.59 11.58 2.52
C GLN A 11 4.02 11.93 2.09
N GLY A 12 4.22 12.42 0.87
CA GLY A 12 5.54 12.87 0.41
C GLY A 12 6.07 14.09 1.16
N VAL A 13 5.18 15.01 1.56
CA VAL A 13 5.55 16.18 2.38
C VAL A 13 5.97 15.73 3.78
N PHE A 14 5.19 14.84 4.40
CA PHE A 14 5.53 14.26 5.70
C PHE A 14 6.89 13.55 5.67
N MET A 15 7.10 12.64 4.72
CA MET A 15 8.36 11.90 4.61
C MET A 15 9.56 12.80 4.34
N ASN A 16 9.38 13.89 3.58
CA ASN A 16 10.45 14.87 3.38
C ASN A 16 10.71 15.73 4.62
N ALA A 17 9.68 16.10 5.38
CA ALA A 17 9.82 16.90 6.59
C ALA A 17 10.60 16.17 7.70
N ILE A 18 10.44 14.85 7.80
CA ILE A 18 11.16 14.03 8.79
C ILE A 18 12.52 13.52 8.28
N ARG A 19 12.86 13.77 7.02
CA ARG A 19 14.11 13.29 6.41
C ARG A 19 15.31 13.92 7.14
N GLY A 20 16.28 13.08 7.51
CA GLY A 20 17.47 13.53 8.25
C GLY A 20 17.23 13.77 9.75
N THR A 21 16.03 13.51 10.25
CA THR A 21 15.72 13.48 11.68
C THR A 21 15.67 12.03 12.19
N ASP A 22 15.62 11.85 13.51
CA ASP A 22 15.46 10.54 14.16
C ASP A 22 14.00 10.08 14.26
N ILE A 23 13.04 10.84 13.72
CA ILE A 23 11.60 10.59 13.88
C ILE A 23 11.21 9.23 13.28
N ALA A 24 11.64 8.94 12.05
CA ALA A 24 11.30 7.67 11.39
C ALA A 24 11.83 6.46 12.16
N ASP A 25 13.08 6.55 12.61
CA ASP A 25 13.73 5.47 13.37
C ASP A 25 13.13 5.32 14.76
N THR A 26 12.74 6.44 15.40
CA THR A 26 12.01 6.42 16.66
C THR A 26 10.65 5.75 16.49
N ILE A 27 9.87 6.08 15.45
CA ILE A 27 8.58 5.42 15.19
C ILE A 27 8.77 3.91 14.99
N ARG A 28 9.73 3.50 14.14
CA ARG A 28 10.05 2.08 13.91
C ARG A 28 10.52 1.37 15.18
N ARG A 29 11.31 2.04 16.02
CA ARG A 29 11.76 1.49 17.31
C ARG A 29 10.57 1.30 18.25
N ARG A 30 9.71 2.31 18.41
CA ARG A 30 8.52 2.23 19.26
C ARG A 30 7.57 1.13 18.79
N TYR A 31 7.37 0.99 17.49
CA TYR A 31 6.58 -0.11 16.92
C TYR A 31 7.15 -1.48 17.30
N ARG A 32 8.48 -1.67 17.17
CA ARG A 32 9.17 -2.90 17.59
C ARG A 32 9.13 -3.15 19.10
N GLU A 33 9.03 -2.09 19.91
CA GLU A 33 8.82 -2.15 21.37
C GLU A 33 7.36 -2.45 21.76
N GLY A 34 6.45 -2.63 20.78
CA GLY A 34 5.06 -3.01 21.01
C GLY A 34 4.06 -1.84 20.98
N ALA A 35 4.49 -0.63 20.63
CA ALA A 35 3.56 0.48 20.43
C ALA A 35 2.68 0.22 19.21
N ILE A 36 1.39 0.56 19.32
CA ILE A 36 0.47 0.52 18.19
C ILE A 36 0.78 1.72 17.29
N VAL A 37 0.93 1.48 15.99
CA VAL A 37 1.08 2.55 15.00
C VAL A 37 -0.04 2.44 13.98
N GLY A 38 -0.80 3.52 13.82
CA GLY A 38 -1.95 3.58 12.91
C GLY A 38 -1.96 4.87 12.11
N GLY A 39 -2.75 4.90 11.04
CA GLY A 39 -2.94 6.12 10.27
C GLY A 39 -4.04 6.03 9.24
N THR A 40 -4.48 7.21 8.78
CA THR A 40 -5.53 7.36 7.76
C THR A 40 -5.01 8.15 6.58
N SER A 41 -5.50 7.85 5.37
CA SER A 41 -5.08 8.53 4.14
C SER A 41 -3.55 8.54 4.00
N ALA A 42 -2.88 9.68 3.91
CA ALA A 42 -1.41 9.76 3.91
C ALA A 42 -0.74 8.92 5.02
N GLY A 43 -1.30 8.88 6.23
CA GLY A 43 -0.81 8.06 7.33
C GLY A 43 -0.88 6.54 7.07
N ALA A 44 -1.82 6.08 6.25
CA ALA A 44 -1.87 4.68 5.80
C ALA A 44 -0.80 4.40 4.73
N ALA A 45 -0.59 5.34 3.80
CA ALA A 45 0.38 5.18 2.71
C ALA A 45 1.83 5.05 3.25
N VAL A 46 2.18 5.83 4.28
CA VAL A 46 3.54 5.81 4.87
C VAL A 46 3.87 4.51 5.58
N MET A 47 2.90 3.62 5.84
CA MET A 47 3.18 2.32 6.46
C MET A 47 4.06 1.43 5.58
N SER A 48 3.87 1.52 4.25
CA SER A 48 4.63 0.74 3.28
C SER A 48 6.11 1.11 3.25
N LYS A 49 6.94 0.14 2.86
CA LYS A 49 8.33 0.45 2.49
C LYS A 49 8.39 1.13 1.12
N VAL A 50 7.76 0.53 0.12
CA VAL A 50 7.54 1.14 -1.20
C VAL A 50 6.19 1.84 -1.17
N MET A 51 6.21 3.16 -1.07
CA MET A 51 5.03 4.00 -0.88
C MET A 51 4.69 4.77 -2.14
N ILE A 52 3.40 4.84 -2.48
CA ILE A 52 2.89 5.76 -3.51
C ILE A 52 2.95 7.20 -2.96
N GLY A 53 3.88 8.01 -3.47
CA GLY A 53 4.25 9.32 -2.96
C GLY A 53 3.32 10.48 -3.32
N GLY A 54 2.35 10.29 -4.22
CA GLY A 54 1.49 11.40 -4.68
C GLY A 54 0.30 11.04 -5.56
N ARG A 55 -0.21 12.04 -6.28
CA ARG A 55 -1.30 11.88 -7.25
C ARG A 55 -0.74 11.59 -8.64
N SER A 56 -1.02 10.40 -9.12
CA SER A 56 -1.04 10.01 -10.53
C SER A 56 -2.19 9.02 -10.62
N ASP A 57 -3.40 9.53 -10.78
CA ASP A 57 -4.50 8.68 -11.21
C ASP A 57 -4.21 8.37 -12.69
N LEU A 58 -4.42 7.12 -13.09
CA LEU A 58 -3.99 6.64 -14.40
C LEU A 58 -5.21 6.23 -15.20
N ASP A 59 -5.38 6.84 -16.37
CA ASP A 59 -6.48 6.51 -17.28
C ASP A 59 -6.23 5.19 -18.05
N SER A 60 -5.00 4.69 -18.03
CA SER A 60 -4.63 3.41 -18.67
C SER A 60 -3.43 2.75 -17.99
N LEU A 61 -3.32 1.44 -18.14
CA LEU A 61 -2.17 0.66 -17.68
C LEU A 61 -1.06 0.73 -18.74
N ARG A 62 -0.23 1.77 -18.69
CA ARG A 62 0.99 1.87 -19.53
C ARG A 62 2.24 1.72 -18.69
N ALA A 63 3.15 0.89 -19.16
CA ALA A 63 4.44 0.67 -18.51
C ALA A 63 5.20 2.00 -18.39
N GLY A 64 5.87 2.22 -17.25
CA GLY A 64 6.57 3.46 -16.95
C GLY A 64 5.68 4.67 -16.65
N SER A 65 4.36 4.49 -16.57
CA SER A 65 3.42 5.44 -15.97
C SER A 65 3.15 5.17 -14.49
N THR A 66 3.90 4.25 -13.88
CA THR A 66 3.84 3.92 -12.46
C THR A 66 3.85 5.20 -11.63
N PRO A 67 2.92 5.33 -10.65
CA PRO A 67 2.85 6.53 -9.84
C PRO A 67 4.17 6.78 -9.13
N TYR A 68 4.48 8.04 -8.84
CA TYR A 68 5.71 8.42 -8.16
C TYR A 68 5.87 7.62 -6.85
N LEU A 69 6.89 6.77 -6.78
CA LEU A 69 7.18 5.93 -5.61
C LEU A 69 8.26 6.58 -4.74
N MET A 70 8.12 6.43 -3.43
CA MET A 70 9.05 6.89 -2.41
C MET A 70 9.23 5.83 -1.34
N GLU A 71 10.29 5.95 -0.55
CA GLU A 71 10.43 5.15 0.67
C GLU A 71 9.51 5.69 1.77
N GLY A 72 8.69 4.82 2.37
CA GLY A 72 7.88 5.13 3.55
C GLY A 72 8.57 4.73 4.86
N LEU A 73 7.77 4.53 5.91
CA LEU A 73 8.26 4.13 7.23
C LEU A 73 8.60 2.64 7.32
N ALA A 74 8.19 1.82 6.34
CA ALA A 74 8.48 0.39 6.33
C ALA A 74 8.00 -0.34 7.61
N LEU A 75 6.84 0.05 8.12
CA LEU A 75 6.16 -0.61 9.24
C LEU A 75 5.40 -1.85 8.77
N TRP A 76 5.00 -1.86 7.50
CA TRP A 76 4.42 -3.01 6.81
C TRP A 76 5.14 -3.20 5.46
N PRO A 77 6.38 -3.73 5.47
CA PRO A 77 7.29 -3.66 4.33
C PRO A 77 6.89 -4.53 3.13
N GLU A 78 6.00 -5.49 3.31
CA GLU A 78 5.59 -6.47 2.30
C GLU A 78 4.45 -5.99 1.41
N VAL A 79 3.87 -4.82 1.71
CA VAL A 79 2.72 -4.28 0.97
C VAL A 79 2.99 -2.90 0.41
N ILE A 80 2.30 -2.61 -0.69
CA ILE A 80 2.10 -1.24 -1.20
C ILE A 80 0.67 -0.84 -0.85
N VAL A 81 0.52 0.11 0.07
CA VAL A 81 -0.80 0.61 0.49
C VAL A 81 -1.25 1.74 -0.43
N ASP A 82 -2.49 1.62 -0.90
CA ASP A 82 -3.24 2.73 -1.46
C ASP A 82 -4.54 2.95 -0.69
N GLN A 83 -4.99 4.20 -0.62
CA GLN A 83 -6.04 4.68 0.27
C GLN A 83 -7.07 5.47 -0.54
N HIS A 84 -8.29 5.61 -0.03
CA HIS A 84 -9.42 6.16 -0.83
C HIS A 84 -9.55 5.43 -2.18
N PHE A 85 -9.35 4.11 -2.15
CA PHE A 85 -8.87 3.36 -3.30
C PHE A 85 -9.84 3.39 -4.49
N LEU A 86 -11.03 2.79 -4.34
CA LEU A 86 -12.02 2.79 -5.43
C LEU A 86 -12.68 4.15 -5.62
N GLN A 87 -12.87 4.94 -4.55
CA GLN A 87 -13.48 6.27 -4.61
C GLN A 87 -12.72 7.23 -5.54
N LYS A 88 -11.40 7.03 -5.70
CA LYS A 88 -10.55 7.85 -6.58
C LYS A 88 -10.09 7.11 -7.83
N GLY A 89 -10.68 5.96 -8.17
CA GLY A 89 -10.33 5.21 -9.37
C GLY A 89 -8.88 4.69 -9.37
N ARG A 90 -8.32 4.40 -8.19
CA ARG A 90 -6.88 4.10 -8.02
C ARG A 90 -6.49 2.67 -8.35
N PHE A 91 -7.40 1.87 -8.89
CA PHE A 91 -7.13 0.50 -9.31
C PHE A 91 -5.92 0.41 -10.26
N ASN A 92 -5.88 1.28 -11.26
CA ASN A 92 -4.83 1.24 -12.28
C ASN A 92 -3.44 1.52 -11.72
N ARG A 93 -3.32 2.51 -10.83
CA ARG A 93 -2.02 2.92 -10.29
C ARG A 93 -1.46 1.92 -9.29
N LEU A 94 -2.31 1.29 -8.46
CA LEU A 94 -1.89 0.22 -7.57
C LEU A 94 -1.55 -1.05 -8.37
N THR A 95 -2.31 -1.35 -9.43
CA THR A 95 -2.00 -2.47 -10.33
C THR A 95 -0.61 -2.31 -10.92
N LEU A 96 -0.28 -1.17 -11.51
CA LEU A 96 1.07 -0.94 -12.06
C LEU A 96 2.16 -1.00 -11.00
N ALA A 97 1.94 -0.39 -9.83
CA ALA A 97 2.90 -0.46 -8.73
C ALA A 97 3.16 -1.90 -8.29
N THR A 98 2.12 -2.74 -8.26
CA THR A 98 2.22 -4.18 -7.91
C THR A 98 2.91 -4.97 -9.02
N LEU A 99 2.67 -4.66 -10.30
CA LEU A 99 3.35 -5.33 -11.41
C LEU A 99 4.84 -4.99 -11.50
N ASP A 100 5.21 -3.74 -11.17
CA ASP A 100 6.59 -3.27 -11.05
C ASP A 100 7.31 -3.89 -9.84
N HIS A 101 6.57 -4.19 -8.77
CA HIS A 101 7.06 -4.77 -7.52
C HIS A 101 6.32 -6.08 -7.18
N PRO A 102 6.48 -7.15 -7.96
CA PRO A 102 5.71 -8.39 -7.83
C PRO A 102 5.90 -9.13 -6.52
N ASP A 103 7.01 -8.88 -5.83
CA ASP A 103 7.31 -9.49 -4.53
C ASP A 103 6.53 -8.80 -3.40
N LEU A 104 5.86 -7.67 -3.70
CA LEU A 104 5.01 -6.93 -2.79
C LEU A 104 3.54 -7.12 -3.16
N ILE A 105 2.67 -7.08 -2.15
CA ILE A 105 1.22 -7.19 -2.32
C ILE A 105 0.60 -5.79 -2.35
N GLY A 106 -0.20 -5.49 -3.36
CA GLY A 106 -0.96 -4.25 -3.43
C GLY A 106 -2.17 -4.31 -2.52
N VAL A 107 -2.32 -3.37 -1.58
CA VAL A 107 -3.47 -3.30 -0.66
C VAL A 107 -4.19 -1.96 -0.84
N GLY A 108 -5.31 -1.99 -1.56
CA GLY A 108 -6.19 -0.86 -1.77
C GLY A 108 -7.27 -0.79 -0.71
N ILE A 109 -7.24 0.25 0.14
CA ILE A 109 -8.17 0.47 1.24
C ILE A 109 -9.15 1.58 0.87
N ASP A 110 -10.44 1.25 0.85
CA ASP A 110 -11.50 2.22 0.58
C ASP A 110 -11.72 3.18 1.75
N GLU A 111 -12.45 4.28 1.49
CA GLU A 111 -12.87 5.20 2.56
C GLU A 111 -13.70 4.48 3.63
N GLU A 112 -13.68 5.01 4.86
CA GLU A 112 -14.37 4.42 6.03
C GLU A 112 -14.03 2.94 6.30
N THR A 113 -12.84 2.50 5.84
CA THR A 113 -12.37 1.11 5.95
C THR A 113 -10.92 1.12 6.43
N ALA A 114 -10.54 0.09 7.18
CA ALA A 114 -9.18 -0.10 7.65
C ALA A 114 -8.82 -1.58 7.69
N VAL A 115 -7.52 -1.84 7.84
CA VAL A 115 -6.98 -3.16 8.13
C VAL A 115 -6.26 -3.13 9.47
N ILE A 116 -6.47 -4.16 10.28
CA ILE A 116 -5.70 -4.41 11.50
C ILE A 116 -4.66 -5.46 11.15
N VAL A 117 -3.38 -5.12 11.29
CA VAL A 117 -2.26 -5.99 10.92
C VAL A 117 -1.73 -6.70 12.17
N HIS A 118 -1.63 -8.02 12.08
CA HIS A 118 -1.05 -8.89 13.09
C HIS A 118 0.03 -9.77 12.44
N GLY A 119 1.29 -9.33 12.53
CA GLY A 119 2.40 -10.00 11.86
C GLY A 119 2.21 -9.95 10.35
N ARG A 120 2.00 -11.13 9.74
CA ARG A 120 1.82 -11.29 8.29
C ARG A 120 0.36 -11.48 7.88
N GLN A 121 -0.57 -11.38 8.81
CA GLN A 121 -2.00 -11.43 8.57
C GLN A 121 -2.63 -10.07 8.79
N PHE A 122 -3.74 -9.79 8.10
CA PHE A 122 -4.60 -8.66 8.44
C PHE A 122 -6.08 -9.02 8.44
N GLU A 123 -6.85 -8.28 9.22
CA GLU A 123 -8.32 -8.33 9.27
C GLU A 123 -8.90 -7.02 8.77
N VAL A 124 -9.93 -7.09 7.92
CA VAL A 124 -10.65 -5.91 7.45
C VAL A 124 -11.69 -5.48 8.47
N ILE A 125 -11.76 -4.17 8.72
CA ILE A 125 -12.80 -3.52 9.53
C ILE A 125 -13.36 -2.29 8.80
N GLY A 126 -14.56 -1.85 9.19
CA GLY A 126 -15.22 -0.66 8.63
C GLY A 126 -16.34 -0.99 7.65
N ASN A 127 -16.65 -0.03 6.78
CA ASN A 127 -17.91 -0.02 6.03
C ASN A 127 -17.79 -0.46 4.56
N ASN A 128 -16.59 -0.37 3.97
CA ASN A 128 -16.36 -0.69 2.56
C ASN A 128 -15.32 -1.83 2.41
N ASN A 129 -14.66 -1.87 1.24
CA ASN A 129 -13.82 -2.99 0.86
C ASN A 129 -12.32 -2.71 1.01
N VAL A 130 -11.57 -3.81 1.12
CA VAL A 130 -10.14 -3.83 0.88
C VAL A 130 -9.90 -4.71 -0.34
N THR A 131 -9.22 -4.17 -1.33
CA THR A 131 -8.82 -4.92 -2.54
C THR A 131 -7.35 -5.30 -2.41
N VAL A 132 -7.07 -6.59 -2.53
CA VAL A 132 -5.70 -7.13 -2.57
C VAL A 132 -5.35 -7.46 -4.02
N LEU A 133 -4.23 -6.96 -4.50
CA LEU A 133 -3.62 -7.28 -5.79
C LEU A 133 -2.36 -8.09 -5.54
N ASP A 134 -2.35 -9.33 -6.03
CA ASP A 134 -1.22 -10.24 -5.87
C ASP A 134 -0.65 -10.65 -7.24
N ALA A 135 0.55 -10.16 -7.52
CA ALA A 135 1.28 -10.42 -8.76
C ALA A 135 2.36 -11.51 -8.62
N ARG A 136 2.47 -12.18 -7.46
CA ARG A 136 3.53 -13.18 -7.20
C ARG A 136 3.46 -14.37 -8.16
N GLN A 137 2.25 -14.76 -8.57
CA GLN A 137 2.01 -15.82 -9.58
C GLN A 137 1.73 -15.26 -10.98
N ALA A 138 1.78 -13.94 -11.16
CA ALA A 138 1.46 -13.32 -12.43
C ALA A 138 2.61 -13.49 -13.43
N SER A 139 2.31 -14.03 -14.62
CA SER A 139 3.22 -13.95 -15.77
C SER A 139 3.14 -12.55 -16.35
N ARG A 140 4.28 -11.88 -16.53
CA ARG A 140 4.36 -10.48 -16.93
C ARG A 140 5.30 -10.35 -18.12
N GLU A 141 4.92 -9.54 -19.09
CA GLU A 141 5.86 -9.13 -20.13
C GLU A 141 6.82 -8.09 -19.56
N LYS A 142 8.00 -7.94 -20.19
CA LYS A 142 8.93 -6.88 -19.80
C LYS A 142 8.23 -5.54 -20.01
N LEU A 143 8.11 -4.75 -18.96
CA LEU A 143 7.46 -3.45 -19.01
C LEU A 143 8.33 -2.47 -19.81
N VAL A 144 7.89 -2.14 -21.03
CA VAL A 144 8.54 -1.18 -21.92
C VAL A 144 7.83 0.16 -21.80
N LYS A 145 8.56 1.19 -21.38
CA LYS A 145 7.98 2.52 -21.11
C LYS A 145 7.14 3.02 -22.29
N GLY A 146 5.89 3.40 -22.02
CA GLY A 146 4.94 3.92 -22.99
C GLY A 146 4.06 2.86 -23.65
N GLU A 147 4.42 1.58 -23.61
CA GLU A 147 3.58 0.49 -24.13
C GLU A 147 2.50 0.09 -23.11
N PRO A 148 1.38 -0.51 -23.57
CA PRO A 148 0.41 -1.12 -22.67
C PRO A 148 1.08 -2.18 -21.79
N ALA A 149 0.84 -2.12 -20.48
CA ALA A 149 1.29 -3.16 -19.58
C ALA A 149 0.45 -4.43 -19.79
N ALA A 150 1.11 -5.58 -19.81
CA ALA A 150 0.47 -6.88 -19.99
C ALA A 150 0.89 -7.85 -18.89
N ALA A 151 -0.12 -8.46 -18.25
CA ALA A 151 0.06 -9.50 -17.26
C ALA A 151 -1.07 -10.53 -17.39
N ARG A 152 -0.78 -11.79 -17.05
CA ARG A 152 -1.79 -12.85 -16.85
C ARG A 152 -1.65 -13.38 -15.45
N ASN A 153 -2.76 -13.89 -14.90
CA ASN A 153 -2.82 -14.46 -13.54
C ASN A 153 -2.45 -13.45 -12.44
N LEU A 154 -2.83 -12.18 -12.62
CA LEU A 154 -2.90 -11.23 -11.49
C LEU A 154 -4.10 -11.61 -10.64
N THR A 155 -3.88 -11.99 -9.38
CA THR A 155 -4.96 -12.39 -8.49
C THR A 155 -5.52 -11.17 -7.77
N VAL A 156 -6.85 -11.10 -7.68
CA VAL A 156 -7.58 -10.02 -7.01
C VAL A 156 -8.48 -10.61 -5.94
N HIS A 157 -8.27 -10.19 -4.69
CA HIS A 157 -9.19 -10.49 -3.59
C HIS A 157 -9.94 -9.22 -3.22
N VAL A 158 -11.26 -9.30 -3.05
CA VAL A 158 -12.09 -8.20 -2.55
C VAL A 158 -12.66 -8.63 -1.21
N LEU A 159 -12.21 -7.97 -0.15
CA LEU A 159 -12.48 -8.33 1.23
C LEU A 159 -13.41 -7.29 1.86
N ARG A 160 -14.25 -7.72 2.80
CA ARG A 160 -15.12 -6.86 3.61
C ARG A 160 -14.86 -7.09 5.10
N ALA A 161 -15.46 -6.27 5.95
CA ALA A 161 -15.33 -6.39 7.40
C ALA A 161 -15.50 -7.83 7.92
N GLY A 162 -14.58 -8.25 8.79
CA GLY A 162 -14.49 -9.59 9.39
C GLY A 162 -13.75 -10.63 8.54
N MET A 163 -13.42 -10.33 7.28
CA MET A 163 -12.55 -11.18 6.47
C MET A 163 -11.08 -10.95 6.82
N LYS A 164 -10.29 -12.01 6.71
CA LYS A 164 -8.85 -12.01 6.95
C LYS A 164 -8.09 -12.37 5.68
N PHE A 165 -6.84 -11.95 5.62
CA PHE A 165 -5.91 -12.31 4.55
C PHE A 165 -4.54 -12.56 5.16
N ASP A 166 -3.92 -13.67 4.79
CA ASP A 166 -2.54 -14.00 5.15
C ASP A 166 -1.63 -13.70 3.96
N LEU A 167 -0.59 -12.90 4.18
CA LEU A 167 0.39 -12.59 3.14
C LEU A 167 1.22 -13.83 2.73
N ASP A 168 1.23 -14.89 3.53
CA ASP A 168 1.90 -16.17 3.21
C ASP A 168 0.98 -17.18 2.53
N GLU A 169 -0.34 -16.97 2.59
CA GLU A 169 -1.25 -17.72 1.74
C GLU A 169 -0.94 -17.35 0.29
N GLY A 170 -0.48 -18.34 -0.48
CA GLY A 170 -0.49 -18.25 -1.93
C GLY A 170 -1.92 -18.18 -2.44
N PRO A 171 -2.13 -17.72 -3.69
CA PRO A 171 -3.46 -17.74 -4.31
C PRO A 171 -4.03 -19.17 -4.40
#